data_AF-A0A3D5YKI0-F1
#
_entry.id   AF-A0A3D5YKI0-F1
#
_cell.length_a   1.000
_cell.length_b   1.000
_cell.length_c   1.000
_cell.angle_alpha   90.00
_cell.angle_beta   90.00
_cell.angle_gamma   90.00
#
_symmetry.space_group_name_H-M   'P 1'
#
loop_
_entity.id
_entity.type
_entity.pdbx_description
1 polymer ?
#
loop_
_entity_poly.entity_id
_entity_poly.type
_entity_poly.pdbx_seq_one_letter_code
_entity_poly.pdbx_strand_id
1 'polypeptide(L)'
;MEHEIYPWITNDATLFGILAALLGGIFYTSKSSHRLWKKFYSVIPALLLCYFLPSLLTTFEIIDPKQSRLYFMASRYLLPAALILLTLSIDFKEVVKLGPKALIMFFTGTVGVVIGGPLSILFFSAVAPEIVGANPEEIWRGMTTIAGSWIGGGANQAAMKEVFDVSEDIFSAMVTVDVLVAELWMAFLLIGVARSKDIDKIFKADASSVESLQNKMEAYTNSISKIPTFNDLMYILALGFGATGLAHLGSDLIAPFIGEHYPGLAKFSLTSGFFWL
;
A
#
# COMPACT_ATOMS: atom_id res chain seq x y z
N MET A 1 25.28 8.62 17.32
CA MET A 1 24.77 10.00 17.42
C MET A 1 23.41 9.96 16.77
N GLU A 2 22.33 10.04 17.56
CA GLU A 2 21.00 10.30 16.99
C GLU A 2 21.08 11.70 16.38
N HIS A 3 20.89 11.79 15.06
CA HIS A 3 20.72 13.07 14.40
C HIS A 3 19.44 13.69 14.97
N GLU A 4 19.56 14.75 15.76
CA GLU A 4 18.42 15.56 16.16
C GLU A 4 17.88 16.25 14.91
N ILE A 5 16.77 15.73 14.38
CA ILE A 5 16.06 16.32 13.25
C ILE A 5 15.25 17.50 13.80
N TYR A 6 15.51 18.69 13.28
CA TYR A 6 14.74 19.90 13.59
C TYR A 6 13.84 20.22 12.39
N PRO A 7 12.66 19.57 12.29
CA PRO A 7 11.79 19.76 11.14
C PRO A 7 11.31 21.21 11.08
N TRP A 8 11.30 21.78 9.88
CA TRP A 8 10.84 23.15 9.67
C TRP A 8 9.34 23.31 9.92
N ILE A 9 8.58 22.21 9.75
CA ILE A 9 7.14 22.18 9.94
C ILE A 9 6.79 21.14 11.01
N THR A 10 6.32 21.63 12.15
CA THR A 10 5.88 20.81 13.30
C THR A 10 4.37 20.86 13.52
N ASN A 11 3.68 21.84 12.92
CA ASN A 11 2.25 21.99 13.08
C ASN A 11 1.48 21.01 12.16
N ASP A 12 0.71 20.10 12.77
CA ASP A 12 -0.10 19.10 12.05
C ASP A 12 -1.05 19.73 11.01
N ALA A 13 -1.69 20.87 11.31
CA ALA A 13 -2.62 21.50 10.39
C ALA A 13 -1.89 22.11 9.17
N THR A 14 -0.73 22.73 9.38
CA THR A 14 0.13 23.22 8.31
C THR A 14 0.60 22.08 7.42
N LEU A 15 1.08 20.98 8.01
CA LEU A 15 1.52 19.81 7.26
C LEU A 15 0.36 19.20 6.46
N PHE A 16 -0.81 19.03 7.07
CA PHE A 16 -2.00 18.54 6.37
C PHE A 16 -2.38 19.43 5.19
N GLY A 17 -2.37 20.75 5.38
CA GLY A 17 -2.64 21.71 4.31
C GLY A 17 -1.67 21.60 3.14
N ILE A 18 -0.38 21.42 3.40
CA ILE A 18 0.65 21.22 2.37
C ILE A 18 0.41 19.91 1.61
N LEU A 19 0.16 18.81 2.31
CA LEU A 19 -0.11 17.51 1.68
C LEU A 19 -1.41 17.56 0.84
N ALA A 20 -2.47 18.18 1.36
CA ALA A 20 -3.72 18.35 0.63
C ALA A 20 -3.56 19.24 -0.62
N ALA A 21 -2.82 20.35 -0.51
CA ALA A 21 -2.53 21.23 -1.64
C ALA A 21 -1.67 20.53 -2.70
N LEU A 22 -0.69 19.74 -2.28
CA LEU A 22 0.15 18.92 -3.14
C LEU A 22 -0.70 17.91 -3.92
N LEU A 23 -1.57 17.15 -3.24
CA LEU A 23 -2.48 16.21 -3.88
C LEU A 23 -3.43 16.92 -4.86
N GLY A 24 -4.03 18.03 -4.43
CA GLY A 24 -4.89 18.86 -5.29
C GLY A 24 -4.16 19.35 -6.54
N GLY A 25 -2.93 19.82 -6.40
CA GLY A 25 -2.08 20.27 -7.50
C GLY A 25 -1.72 19.16 -8.49
N ILE A 26 -1.37 17.96 -7.98
CA ILE A 26 -1.11 16.78 -8.82
C ILE A 26 -2.36 16.44 -9.64
N PHE A 27 -3.51 16.26 -9.00
CA PHE A 27 -4.72 15.85 -9.72
C PHE A 27 -5.23 16.94 -10.67
N TYR A 28 -5.11 18.22 -10.29
CA TYR A 28 -5.43 19.35 -11.18
C TYR A 28 -4.55 19.38 -12.42
N THR A 29 -3.22 19.24 -12.27
CA THR A 29 -2.30 19.24 -13.41
C THR A 29 -2.42 17.97 -14.25
N SER A 30 -2.70 16.81 -13.65
CA SER A 30 -2.91 15.55 -14.36
C SER A 30 -4.10 15.57 -15.32
N LYS A 31 -5.15 16.32 -14.98
CA LYS A 31 -6.33 16.53 -15.82
C LYS A 31 -6.20 17.71 -16.79
N SER A 32 -5.08 18.43 -16.75
CA SER A 32 -4.87 19.62 -17.58
C SER A 32 -4.79 19.29 -19.07
N SER A 33 -5.39 20.13 -19.91
CA SER A 33 -5.30 20.02 -21.36
C SER A 33 -3.96 20.53 -21.94
N HIS A 34 -3.14 21.20 -21.12
CA HIS A 34 -1.90 21.85 -21.54
C HIS A 34 -0.83 20.83 -22.00
N ARG A 35 -0.12 21.15 -23.10
CA ARG A 35 0.82 20.25 -23.77
C ARG A 35 1.95 19.75 -22.86
N LEU A 36 2.49 20.61 -22.00
CA LEU A 36 3.56 20.24 -21.08
C LEU A 36 3.10 19.18 -20.08
N TRP A 37 1.95 19.40 -19.43
CA TRP A 37 1.41 18.47 -18.44
C TRP A 37 1.02 17.14 -19.06
N LYS A 38 0.38 17.14 -20.23
CA LYS A 38 0.09 15.90 -20.97
C LYS A 38 1.34 15.08 -21.26
N LYS A 39 2.43 15.72 -21.70
CA LYS A 39 3.70 15.04 -22.00
C LYS A 39 4.39 14.53 -20.73
N PHE A 40 4.29 15.27 -19.63
CA PHE A 40 4.85 14.87 -18.35
C PHE A 40 4.13 13.64 -17.78
N TYR A 41 2.80 13.70 -17.71
CA TYR A 41 1.97 12.61 -17.17
C TYR A 41 1.87 11.38 -18.07
N SER A 42 2.26 11.47 -19.35
CA SER A 42 2.42 10.30 -20.21
C SER A 42 3.68 9.47 -19.88
N VAL A 43 4.59 10.02 -19.08
CA VAL A 43 5.82 9.34 -18.63
C VAL A 43 5.75 9.03 -17.14
N ILE A 44 5.29 9.99 -16.33
CA ILE A 44 5.24 9.88 -14.87
C ILE A 44 3.77 9.85 -14.42
N PRO A 45 3.24 8.70 -13.97
CA PRO A 45 1.86 8.58 -13.50
C PRO A 45 1.59 9.49 -12.29
N ALA A 46 0.37 10.03 -12.19
CA ALA A 46 -0.01 10.90 -11.08
C ALA A 46 0.11 10.23 -9.70
N LEU A 47 -0.26 8.95 -9.62
CA LEU A 47 -0.14 8.17 -8.38
C LEU A 47 1.31 8.10 -7.88
N LEU A 48 2.28 7.96 -8.79
CA LEU A 48 3.70 7.94 -8.43
C LEU A 48 4.11 9.25 -7.74
N LEU A 49 3.62 10.40 -8.22
CA LEU A 49 3.91 11.69 -7.59
C LEU A 49 3.26 11.83 -6.21
N CYS A 50 2.08 11.23 -6.01
CA CYS A 50 1.40 11.25 -4.71
C CYS A 50 2.21 10.51 -3.64
N TYR A 51 2.99 9.49 -4.01
CA TYR A 51 3.91 8.80 -3.11
C TYR A 51 5.26 9.53 -2.99
N PHE A 52 5.83 9.91 -4.13
CA PHE A 52 7.18 10.44 -4.21
C PHE A 52 7.34 11.86 -3.65
N LEU A 53 6.42 12.78 -3.93
CA LEU A 53 6.61 14.18 -3.50
C LEU A 53 6.51 14.37 -1.97
N PRO A 54 5.58 13.71 -1.24
CA PRO A 54 5.59 13.75 0.22
C PRO A 54 6.86 13.12 0.84
N SER A 55 7.43 12.08 0.22
CA SER A 55 8.66 11.46 0.74
C SER A 55 9.86 12.40 0.66
N LEU A 56 9.95 13.24 -0.39
CA LEU A 56 10.97 14.28 -0.48
C LEU A 56 10.90 15.29 0.67
N LEU A 57 9.70 15.64 1.15
CA LEU A 57 9.57 16.53 2.32
C LEU A 57 10.21 15.91 3.57
N THR A 58 10.15 14.58 3.70
CA THR A 58 10.81 13.85 4.79
C THR A 58 12.31 13.76 4.54
N THR A 59 12.75 13.45 3.31
CA THR A 59 14.17 13.36 2.94
C THR A 59 14.92 14.67 3.12
N PHE A 60 14.29 15.80 2.83
CA PHE A 60 14.87 17.13 3.05
C PHE A 60 14.66 17.67 4.46
N GLU A 61 14.20 16.83 5.40
CA GLU A 61 13.96 17.19 6.81
C GLU A 61 13.00 18.39 6.98
N ILE A 62 12.14 18.64 6.00
CA ILE A 62 11.11 19.69 6.09
C ILE A 62 10.04 19.26 7.09
N ILE A 63 9.76 17.96 7.15
CA ILE A 63 8.76 17.34 8.02
C ILE A 63 9.38 16.14 8.75
N ASP A 64 8.96 15.90 9.99
CA ASP A 64 9.27 14.67 10.71
C ASP A 64 7.94 13.92 11.00
N PRO A 65 7.67 12.80 10.30
CA PRO A 65 6.49 12.00 10.55
C PRO A 65 6.35 11.48 11.99
N LYS A 66 7.46 11.32 12.74
CA LYS A 66 7.44 10.81 14.11
C LYS A 66 6.87 11.83 15.11
N GLN A 67 6.99 13.12 14.81
CA GLN A 67 6.49 14.20 15.66
C GLN A 67 5.04 14.60 15.31
N SER A 68 4.51 14.11 14.19
CA SER A 68 3.17 14.45 13.69
C SER A 68 2.12 13.41 14.07
N ARG A 69 0.91 13.87 14.42
CA ARG A 69 -0.24 12.97 14.62
C ARG A 69 -1.02 12.69 13.33
N LEU A 70 -0.59 13.24 12.20
CA LEU A 70 -1.28 13.03 10.93
C LEU A 70 -1.24 11.59 10.45
N TYR A 71 -0.14 10.87 10.68
CA TYR A 71 -0.11 9.44 10.36
C TYR A 71 -1.19 8.69 11.13
N PHE A 72 -1.32 8.95 12.44
CA PHE A 72 -2.38 8.37 13.27
C PHE A 72 -3.77 8.72 12.74
N MET A 73 -4.04 9.99 12.46
CA MET A 73 -5.32 10.41 11.88
C MET A 73 -5.60 9.74 10.53
N ALA A 74 -4.63 9.74 9.62
CA ALA A 74 -4.79 9.16 8.29
C ALA A 74 -5.08 7.67 8.34
N SER A 75 -4.34 6.93 9.13
CA SER A 75 -4.45 5.46 9.21
C SER A 75 -5.61 4.95 10.06
N ARG A 76 -6.10 5.72 11.04
CA ARG A 76 -7.18 5.28 11.96
C ARG A 76 -8.54 5.88 11.63
N TYR A 77 -8.58 6.96 10.85
CA TYR A 77 -9.83 7.65 10.47
C TYR A 77 -10.03 7.63 8.96
N LEU A 78 -9.06 8.16 8.20
CA LEU A 78 -9.22 8.33 6.75
C LEU A 78 -9.12 7.00 5.99
N LEU A 79 -8.18 6.14 6.35
CA LEU A 79 -7.92 4.86 5.69
C LEU A 79 -9.11 3.90 5.85
N PRO A 80 -9.64 3.62 7.06
CA PRO A 80 -10.87 2.84 7.21
C PRO A 80 -12.05 3.41 6.40
N ALA A 81 -12.26 4.73 6.48
CA ALA A 81 -13.35 5.38 5.74
C ALA A 81 -13.18 5.20 4.23
N ALA A 82 -11.95 5.34 3.72
CA ALA A 82 -11.64 5.13 2.32
C ALA A 82 -11.83 3.65 1.90
N LEU A 83 -11.45 2.68 2.74
CA LEU A 83 -11.66 1.26 2.48
C LEU A 83 -13.14 0.90 2.44
N ILE A 84 -13.96 1.46 3.34
CA ILE A 84 -15.42 1.28 3.31
C ILE A 84 -16.00 1.85 2.02
N LEU A 85 -15.65 3.09 1.65
CA LEU A 85 -16.15 3.71 0.43
C LEU A 85 -15.68 2.96 -0.84
N LEU A 86 -14.45 2.48 -0.85
CA LEU A 86 -13.89 1.69 -1.94
C LEU A 86 -14.62 0.36 -2.07
N THR A 87 -14.84 -0.36 -0.97
CA THR A 87 -15.52 -1.65 -0.96
C THR A 87 -16.99 -1.53 -1.38
N LEU A 88 -17.68 -0.44 -0.99
CA LEU A 88 -19.02 -0.13 -1.50
C LEU A 88 -19.05 0.12 -3.00
N SER A 89 -17.93 0.55 -3.59
CA SER A 89 -17.79 0.82 -5.02
C SER A 89 -17.38 -0.43 -5.84
N ILE A 90 -16.99 -1.51 -5.18
CA ILE A 90 -16.55 -2.75 -5.84
C ILE A 90 -17.77 -3.60 -6.24
N ASP A 91 -17.84 -3.97 -7.52
CA ASP A 91 -18.78 -4.98 -8.00
C ASP A 91 -18.18 -6.39 -7.82
N PHE A 92 -18.47 -7.02 -6.67
CA PHE A 92 -18.00 -8.37 -6.36
C PHE A 92 -18.42 -9.40 -7.41
N LYS A 93 -19.59 -9.25 -8.04
CA LYS A 93 -20.05 -10.20 -9.06
C LYS A 93 -19.16 -10.12 -10.30
N GLU A 94 -18.74 -8.93 -10.69
CA GLU A 94 -17.84 -8.74 -11.81
C GLU A 94 -16.39 -9.13 -11.49
N VAL A 95 -15.92 -8.89 -10.26
CA VAL A 95 -14.60 -9.37 -9.82
C VAL A 95 -14.52 -10.91 -9.90
N VAL A 96 -15.58 -11.62 -9.48
CA VAL A 96 -15.64 -13.08 -9.57
C VAL A 96 -15.58 -13.57 -11.02
N LYS A 97 -16.02 -12.78 -12.01
CA LYS A 97 -15.93 -13.14 -13.44
C LYS A 97 -14.51 -13.14 -13.99
N LEU A 98 -13.54 -12.52 -13.32
CA LEU A 98 -12.13 -12.74 -13.63
C LEU A 98 -11.74 -14.22 -13.48
N GLY A 99 -12.48 -14.95 -12.62
CA GLY A 99 -12.43 -16.39 -12.53
C GLY A 99 -11.04 -16.91 -12.17
N PRO A 100 -10.65 -18.09 -12.70
CA PRO A 100 -9.37 -18.71 -12.41
C PRO A 100 -8.16 -17.84 -12.77
N LYS A 101 -8.28 -16.92 -13.74
CA LYS A 101 -7.15 -16.07 -14.17
C LYS A 101 -6.65 -15.17 -13.02
N ALA A 102 -7.56 -14.60 -12.22
CA ALA A 102 -7.17 -13.77 -11.08
C ALA A 102 -6.43 -14.58 -10.00
N LEU A 103 -6.92 -15.78 -9.70
CA LEU A 103 -6.27 -16.69 -8.75
C LEU A 103 -4.90 -17.15 -9.26
N ILE A 104 -4.78 -17.48 -10.55
CA ILE A 104 -3.50 -17.86 -11.17
C ILE A 104 -2.52 -16.70 -11.07
N MET A 105 -2.91 -15.47 -11.39
CA MET A 105 -2.04 -14.30 -11.24
C MET A 105 -1.59 -14.10 -9.79
N PHE A 106 -2.50 -14.20 -8.83
CA PHE A 106 -2.18 -14.13 -7.41
C PHE A 106 -1.16 -15.21 -7.00
N PHE A 107 -1.47 -16.48 -7.22
CA PHE A 107 -0.59 -17.58 -6.82
C PHE A 107 0.74 -17.57 -7.57
N THR A 108 0.78 -17.15 -8.84
CA THR A 108 2.04 -17.00 -9.59
C THR A 108 2.90 -15.92 -8.96
N GLY A 109 2.31 -14.77 -8.59
CA GLY A 109 3.00 -13.71 -7.85
C GLY A 109 3.49 -14.19 -6.49
N THR A 110 2.64 -14.87 -5.72
CA THR A 110 2.99 -15.46 -4.42
C THR A 110 4.16 -16.42 -4.53
N VAL A 111 4.11 -17.37 -5.48
CA VAL A 111 5.20 -18.32 -5.71
C VAL A 111 6.48 -17.56 -6.08
N GLY A 112 6.40 -16.55 -6.95
CA GLY A 112 7.53 -15.69 -7.30
C GLY A 112 8.19 -15.03 -6.08
N VAL A 113 7.39 -14.46 -5.17
CA VAL A 113 7.89 -13.86 -3.92
C VAL A 113 8.53 -14.91 -3.02
N VAL A 114 7.89 -16.08 -2.85
CA VAL A 114 8.38 -17.15 -1.97
C VAL A 114 9.69 -17.76 -2.48
N ILE A 115 9.83 -17.97 -3.79
CA ILE A 115 11.07 -18.54 -4.36
C ILE A 115 12.17 -17.49 -4.57
N GLY A 116 11.80 -16.22 -4.76
CA GLY A 116 12.74 -15.15 -5.04
C GLY A 116 13.77 -14.96 -3.93
N GLY A 117 13.34 -15.05 -2.67
CA GLY A 117 14.24 -14.96 -1.51
C GLY A 117 15.34 -16.03 -1.49
N PRO A 118 14.97 -17.33 -1.46
CA PRO A 118 15.94 -18.43 -1.53
C PRO A 118 16.85 -18.37 -2.77
N LEU A 119 16.30 -18.08 -3.95
CA LEU A 119 17.10 -17.97 -5.17
C LEU A 119 18.12 -16.82 -5.10
N SER A 120 17.75 -15.69 -4.51
CA SER A 120 18.65 -14.56 -4.32
C SER A 120 19.80 -14.94 -3.37
N ILE A 121 19.50 -15.58 -2.24
CA ILE A 121 20.52 -16.06 -1.30
C ILE A 121 21.47 -17.05 -1.98
N LEU A 122 20.93 -18.03 -2.72
CA LEU A 122 21.74 -19.01 -3.45
C LEU A 122 22.65 -18.35 -4.50
N PHE A 123 22.10 -17.39 -5.27
CA PHE A 123 22.86 -16.67 -6.29
C PHE A 123 24.00 -15.86 -5.67
N PHE A 124 23.72 -15.06 -4.64
CA PHE A 124 24.75 -14.25 -3.99
C PHE A 124 25.75 -15.10 -3.19
N SER A 125 25.34 -16.24 -2.65
CA SER A 125 26.27 -17.21 -2.02
C SER A 125 27.30 -17.76 -3.03
N ALA A 126 26.94 -17.84 -4.32
CA ALA A 126 27.83 -18.31 -5.37
C ALA A 126 28.70 -17.20 -5.99
N VAL A 127 28.15 -16.00 -6.16
CA VAL A 127 28.78 -14.90 -6.92
C VAL A 127 29.52 -13.91 -6.03
N ALA A 128 29.02 -13.65 -4.82
CA ALA A 128 29.57 -12.68 -3.87
C ALA A 128 29.24 -13.11 -2.43
N PRO A 129 29.84 -14.21 -1.94
CA PRO A 129 29.52 -14.80 -0.64
C PRO A 129 29.70 -13.83 0.53
N GLU A 130 30.60 -12.86 0.40
CA GLU A 130 30.81 -11.78 1.37
C GLU A 130 29.58 -10.89 1.58
N ILE A 131 28.68 -10.77 0.59
CA ILE A 131 27.45 -9.96 0.67
C ILE A 131 26.37 -10.66 1.52
N VAL A 132 26.31 -12.00 1.47
CA VAL A 132 25.42 -12.80 2.34
C VAL A 132 25.95 -12.82 3.78
N GLY A 133 27.21 -12.41 3.99
CA GLY A 133 27.81 -12.33 5.32
C GLY A 133 27.93 -13.69 6.01
N ALA A 134 28.36 -13.66 7.27
CA ALA A 134 28.61 -14.87 8.06
C ALA A 134 27.34 -15.53 8.64
N ASN A 135 26.16 -14.94 8.45
CA ASN A 135 24.91 -15.44 9.05
C ASN A 135 23.75 -15.59 8.05
N PRO A 136 23.82 -16.57 7.13
CA PRO A 136 22.72 -16.90 6.22
C PRO A 136 21.40 -17.21 6.95
N GLU A 137 21.48 -17.72 8.18
CA GLU A 137 20.33 -18.07 9.03
C GLU A 137 19.49 -16.83 9.39
N GLU A 138 20.14 -15.73 9.76
CA GLU A 138 19.45 -14.47 10.04
C GLU A 138 18.86 -13.84 8.78
N ILE A 139 19.55 -13.95 7.64
CA ILE A 139 19.10 -13.34 6.39
C ILE A 139 17.84 -14.00 5.86
N TRP A 140 17.78 -15.34 5.78
CA TRP A 140 16.58 -15.99 5.23
C TRP A 140 15.35 -15.72 6.10
N ARG A 141 15.52 -15.67 7.43
CA ARG A 141 14.47 -15.27 8.38
C ARG A 141 14.06 -13.80 8.17
N GLY A 142 15.02 -12.91 7.94
CA GLY A 142 14.70 -11.54 7.50
C GLY A 142 13.86 -11.52 6.22
N MET A 143 14.23 -12.31 5.22
CA MET A 143 13.50 -12.41 3.94
C MET A 143 12.07 -12.95 4.09
N THR A 144 11.77 -13.78 5.10
CA THR A 144 10.38 -14.20 5.36
C THR A 144 9.49 -13.02 5.72
N THR A 145 10.03 -12.00 6.39
CA THR A 145 9.27 -10.78 6.74
C THR A 145 8.91 -9.96 5.50
N ILE A 146 9.83 -9.83 4.55
CA ILE A 146 9.57 -9.20 3.24
C ILE A 146 8.50 -9.99 2.48
N ALA A 147 8.62 -11.33 2.43
CA ALA A 147 7.59 -12.16 1.79
C ALA A 147 6.21 -11.96 2.43
N GLY A 148 6.14 -11.87 3.77
CA GLY A 148 4.93 -11.53 4.51
C GLY A 148 4.33 -10.20 4.08
N SER A 149 5.17 -9.16 3.98
CA SER A 149 4.75 -7.82 3.55
C SER A 149 4.17 -7.80 2.12
N TRP A 150 4.81 -8.48 1.18
CA TRP A 150 4.40 -8.43 -0.23
C TRP A 150 3.20 -9.31 -0.55
N ILE A 151 2.95 -10.36 0.24
CA ILE A 151 1.80 -11.25 0.06
C ILE A 151 0.57 -10.74 0.82
N GLY A 152 0.74 -10.15 2.01
CA GLY A 152 -0.39 -9.73 2.85
C GLY A 152 -0.15 -8.52 3.75
N GLY A 153 0.84 -7.69 3.43
CA GLY A 153 1.05 -6.38 4.05
C GLY A 153 1.79 -6.41 5.40
N GLY A 154 1.90 -5.23 6.02
CA GLY A 154 2.68 -5.03 7.25
C GLY A 154 2.23 -5.90 8.43
N ALA A 155 0.94 -6.27 8.51
CA ALA A 155 0.46 -7.20 9.53
C ALA A 155 1.07 -8.59 9.37
N ASN A 156 1.15 -9.09 8.13
CA ASN A 156 1.79 -10.36 7.82
C ASN A 156 3.31 -10.26 8.01
N GLN A 157 3.93 -9.13 7.66
CA GLN A 157 5.35 -8.88 7.93
C GLN A 157 5.69 -8.99 9.43
N ALA A 158 4.89 -8.35 10.28
CA ALA A 158 5.05 -8.46 11.74
C ALA A 158 4.79 -9.88 12.25
N ALA A 159 3.80 -10.59 11.72
CA ALA A 159 3.56 -11.99 12.08
C ALA A 159 4.75 -12.89 11.72
N MET A 160 5.39 -12.68 10.56
CA MET A 160 6.57 -13.45 10.16
C MET A 160 7.78 -13.19 11.05
N LYS A 161 7.93 -11.97 11.61
CA LYS A 161 8.96 -11.66 12.59
C LYS A 161 8.85 -12.57 13.82
N GLU A 162 7.63 -12.69 14.36
CA GLU A 162 7.36 -13.51 15.55
C GLU A 162 7.46 -15.01 15.26
N VAL A 163 6.95 -15.47 14.10
CA VAL A 163 6.95 -16.91 13.76
C VAL A 163 8.35 -17.46 13.51
N PHE A 164 9.25 -16.64 12.97
CA PHE A 164 10.62 -17.05 12.60
C PHE A 164 11.70 -16.49 13.53
N ASP A 165 11.32 -15.91 14.68
CA ASP A 165 12.22 -15.33 15.67
C ASP A 165 13.26 -14.39 15.04
N VAL A 166 12.79 -13.44 14.23
CA VAL A 166 13.65 -12.47 13.55
C VAL A 166 14.10 -11.41 14.54
N SER A 167 15.41 -11.18 14.66
CA SER A 167 15.96 -10.16 15.55
C SER A 167 15.49 -8.76 15.17
N GLU A 168 15.40 -7.86 16.15
CA GLU A 168 14.95 -6.47 15.92
C GLU A 168 15.83 -5.73 14.90
N ASP A 169 17.15 -5.96 14.93
CA ASP A 169 18.10 -5.34 14.01
C ASP A 169 17.85 -5.78 12.56
N ILE A 170 17.69 -7.09 12.35
CA ILE A 170 17.39 -7.64 11.02
C ILE A 170 15.99 -7.21 10.57
N PHE A 171 15.00 -7.22 11.46
CA PHE A 171 13.65 -6.78 11.16
C PHE A 171 13.62 -5.32 10.73
N SER A 172 14.29 -4.43 11.46
CA SER A 172 14.41 -3.00 11.12
C SER A 172 15.09 -2.78 9.77
N ALA A 173 16.17 -3.53 9.49
CA ALA A 173 16.83 -3.51 8.19
C ALA A 173 15.90 -3.97 7.06
N MET A 174 15.17 -5.07 7.26
CA MET A 174 14.24 -5.61 6.27
C MET A 174 13.04 -4.70 6.01
N VAL A 175 12.49 -4.05 7.03
CA VAL A 175 11.47 -3.01 6.88
C VAL A 175 12.00 -1.84 6.04
N THR A 176 13.24 -1.43 6.26
CA THR A 176 13.88 -0.36 5.48
C THR A 176 14.04 -0.77 4.02
N VAL A 177 14.54 -1.98 3.76
CA VAL A 177 14.65 -2.52 2.39
C VAL A 177 13.28 -2.63 1.74
N ASP A 178 12.29 -3.15 2.45
CA ASP A 178 10.92 -3.31 1.97
C ASP A 178 10.34 -1.98 1.48
N VAL A 179 10.42 -0.93 2.31
CA VAL A 179 9.94 0.41 1.94
C VAL A 179 10.69 0.94 0.71
N LEU A 180 12.03 0.90 0.70
CA LEU A 180 12.82 1.45 -0.41
C LEU A 180 12.59 0.71 -1.73
N VAL A 181 12.58 -0.63 -1.69
CA VAL A 181 12.36 -1.47 -2.87
C VAL A 181 10.93 -1.34 -3.35
N ALA A 182 9.94 -1.31 -2.44
CA ALA A 182 8.54 -1.13 -2.80
C ALA A 182 8.31 0.20 -3.55
N GLU A 183 8.92 1.31 -3.09
CA GLU A 183 8.79 2.61 -3.76
C GLU A 183 9.41 2.61 -5.17
N LEU A 184 10.63 2.09 -5.32
CA LEU A 184 11.30 1.98 -6.63
C LEU A 184 10.56 1.03 -7.57
N TRP A 185 10.09 -0.10 -7.05
CA TRP A 185 9.34 -1.07 -7.83
C TRP A 185 7.95 -0.56 -8.20
N MET A 186 7.27 0.16 -7.30
CA MET A 186 5.99 0.80 -7.58
C MET A 186 6.13 1.82 -8.72
N ALA A 187 7.22 2.60 -8.75
CA ALA A 187 7.51 3.47 -9.88
C ALA A 187 7.62 2.69 -11.21
N PHE A 188 8.38 1.59 -11.21
CA PHE A 188 8.52 0.72 -12.38
C PHE A 188 7.17 0.13 -12.83
N LEU A 189 6.38 -0.41 -11.89
CA LEU A 189 5.06 -0.97 -12.18
C LEU A 189 4.08 0.07 -12.73
N LEU A 190 4.00 1.26 -12.12
CA LEU A 190 3.08 2.31 -12.57
C LEU A 190 3.44 2.80 -13.98
N ILE A 191 4.73 2.88 -14.32
CA ILE A 191 5.19 3.17 -15.69
C ILE A 191 4.81 2.01 -16.63
N GLY A 192 4.96 0.76 -16.19
CA GLY A 192 4.56 -0.44 -16.94
C GLY A 192 3.08 -0.49 -17.26
N VAL A 193 2.21 -0.12 -16.30
CA VAL A 193 0.74 -0.05 -16.48
C VAL A 193 0.36 0.87 -17.63
N ALA A 194 1.04 2.02 -17.77
CA ALA A 194 0.79 2.95 -18.88
C ALA A 194 1.17 2.36 -20.27
N ARG A 195 1.95 1.29 -20.30
CA ARG A 195 2.43 0.60 -21.51
C ARG A 195 1.96 -0.87 -21.58
N SER A 196 0.90 -1.21 -20.85
CA SER A 196 0.42 -2.59 -20.73
C SER A 196 0.23 -3.29 -22.08
N LYS A 197 -0.39 -2.62 -23.06
CA LYS A 197 -0.62 -3.18 -24.40
C LYS A 197 0.65 -3.59 -25.15
N ASP A 198 1.72 -2.82 -25.02
CA ASP A 198 3.00 -3.13 -25.65
C ASP A 198 3.65 -4.34 -24.97
N ILE A 199 3.58 -4.39 -23.63
CA ILE A 199 4.06 -5.51 -22.81
C ILE A 199 3.28 -6.79 -23.15
N ASP A 200 1.95 -6.72 -23.19
CA ASP A 200 1.08 -7.84 -23.52
C ASP A 200 1.40 -8.42 -24.91
N LYS A 201 1.70 -7.55 -25.89
CA LYS A 201 2.12 -7.98 -27.24
C LYS A 201 3.46 -8.72 -27.23
N ILE A 202 4.41 -8.29 -26.42
CA ILE A 202 5.73 -8.94 -26.27
C ILE A 202 5.56 -10.34 -25.66
N PHE A 203 4.78 -10.44 -24.58
CA PHE A 203 4.56 -11.69 -23.85
C PHE A 203 3.43 -12.56 -24.43
N LYS A 204 2.72 -12.08 -25.46
CA LYS A 204 1.52 -12.70 -26.03
C LYS A 204 0.45 -12.98 -24.97
N ALA A 205 0.29 -12.05 -24.02
CA ALA A 205 -0.66 -12.16 -22.92
C ALA A 205 -2.09 -11.84 -23.39
N ASP A 206 -3.08 -12.56 -22.84
CA ASP A 206 -4.49 -12.31 -23.06
C ASP A 206 -5.11 -11.52 -21.90
N ALA A 207 -5.17 -10.20 -22.06
CA ALA A 207 -5.74 -9.27 -21.10
C ALA A 207 -7.25 -9.03 -21.26
N SER A 208 -7.93 -9.74 -22.17
CA SER A 208 -9.34 -9.47 -22.54
C SER A 208 -10.32 -9.41 -21.36
N SER A 209 -10.15 -10.29 -20.37
CA SER A 209 -10.99 -10.33 -19.17
C SER A 209 -10.80 -9.09 -18.28
N VAL A 210 -9.56 -8.59 -18.19
CA VAL A 210 -9.23 -7.39 -17.42
C VAL A 210 -9.74 -6.15 -18.16
N GLU A 211 -9.51 -6.07 -19.47
CA GLU A 211 -10.00 -4.97 -20.31
C GLU A 211 -11.54 -4.90 -20.30
N SER A 212 -12.23 -6.04 -20.40
CA SER A 212 -13.69 -6.07 -20.32
C SER A 212 -14.22 -5.57 -18.97
N LEU A 213 -13.57 -5.94 -17.87
CA LEU A 213 -13.95 -5.47 -16.54
C LEU A 213 -13.72 -3.96 -16.41
N GLN A 214 -12.53 -3.49 -16.82
CA GLN A 214 -12.17 -2.08 -16.80
C GLN A 214 -13.17 -1.23 -17.62
N ASN A 215 -13.44 -1.62 -18.87
CA ASN A 215 -14.36 -0.90 -19.75
C ASN A 215 -15.78 -0.85 -19.18
N LYS A 216 -16.24 -1.94 -18.54
CA LYS A 216 -17.55 -1.99 -17.90
C LYS A 216 -17.62 -1.10 -16.67
N MET A 217 -16.58 -1.11 -15.83
CA MET A 217 -16.52 -0.22 -14.66
C MET A 217 -16.46 1.25 -15.07
N GLU A 218 -15.71 1.58 -16.13
CA GLU A 218 -15.65 2.93 -16.69
C GLU A 218 -17.01 3.36 -17.25
N ALA A 219 -17.67 2.51 -18.05
CA ALA A 219 -19.00 2.77 -18.58
C ALA A 219 -20.05 2.95 -17.47
N TYR A 220 -20.02 2.09 -16.44
CA TYR A 220 -20.90 2.20 -15.28
C TYR A 220 -20.66 3.52 -14.54
N THR A 221 -19.40 3.82 -14.23
CA THR A 221 -19.01 5.08 -13.57
C THR A 221 -19.49 6.29 -14.36
N ASN A 222 -19.27 6.31 -15.67
CA ASN A 222 -19.72 7.40 -16.54
C ASN A 222 -21.25 7.53 -16.58
N SER A 223 -21.98 6.40 -16.52
CA SER A 223 -23.45 6.40 -16.53
C SER A 223 -24.08 6.96 -15.25
N ILE A 224 -23.39 6.84 -14.11
CA ILE A 224 -23.88 7.32 -12.80
C ILE A 224 -23.18 8.61 -12.33
N SER A 225 -22.17 9.07 -13.06
CA SER A 225 -21.38 10.25 -12.72
C SER A 225 -22.24 11.50 -12.76
N LYS A 226 -22.26 12.22 -11.63
CA LYS A 226 -22.93 13.51 -11.48
C LYS A 226 -22.03 14.47 -10.71
N ILE A 227 -22.28 15.77 -10.86
CA ILE A 227 -21.66 16.77 -9.99
C ILE A 227 -22.22 16.54 -8.58
N PRO A 228 -21.39 16.25 -7.56
CA PRO A 228 -21.87 16.00 -6.22
C PRO A 228 -22.50 17.27 -5.63
N THR A 229 -23.68 17.12 -5.06
CA THR A 229 -24.30 18.16 -4.24
C THR A 229 -23.67 18.17 -2.85
N PHE A 230 -23.94 19.22 -2.06
CA PHE A 230 -23.54 19.25 -0.65
C PHE A 230 -24.05 18.01 0.11
N ASN A 231 -25.29 17.60 -0.15
CA ASN A 231 -25.89 16.42 0.49
C ASN A 231 -25.15 15.13 0.11
N ASP A 232 -24.77 14.97 -1.16
CA ASP A 232 -23.98 13.81 -1.60
C ASP A 232 -22.65 13.73 -0.84
N LEU A 233 -21.95 14.87 -0.64
CA LEU A 233 -20.74 14.94 0.16
C LEU A 233 -20.99 14.56 1.62
N MET A 234 -22.06 15.08 2.23
CA MET A 234 -22.43 14.74 3.60
C MET A 234 -22.74 13.25 3.75
N TYR A 235 -23.42 12.63 2.79
CA TYR A 235 -23.69 11.20 2.79
C TYR A 235 -22.43 10.36 2.64
N ILE A 236 -21.50 10.74 1.77
CA ILE A 236 -20.20 10.07 1.63
C ILE A 236 -19.41 10.13 2.94
N LEU A 237 -19.35 11.31 3.58
CA LEU A 237 -18.68 11.47 4.87
C LEU A 237 -19.38 10.67 5.97
N ALA A 238 -20.72 10.69 6.02
CA ALA A 238 -21.49 9.95 7.01
C ALA A 238 -21.34 8.43 6.85
N LEU A 239 -21.37 7.92 5.63
CA LEU A 239 -21.16 6.49 5.36
C LEU A 239 -19.72 6.08 5.69
N GLY A 240 -18.73 6.82 5.21
CA GLY A 240 -17.32 6.52 5.46
C GLY A 240 -16.99 6.59 6.95
N PHE A 241 -17.13 7.76 7.57
CA PHE A 241 -16.75 7.94 8.98
C PHE A 241 -17.71 7.32 9.97
N GLY A 242 -19.00 7.21 9.64
CA GLY A 242 -19.99 6.54 10.50
C GLY A 242 -19.70 5.04 10.59
N ALA A 243 -19.44 4.38 9.47
CA ALA A 243 -19.03 2.97 9.48
C ALA A 243 -17.64 2.77 10.09
N THR A 244 -16.69 3.70 9.89
CA THR A 244 -15.42 3.69 10.64
C THR A 244 -15.66 3.75 12.15
N GLY A 245 -16.54 4.63 12.63
CA GLY A 245 -16.87 4.71 14.05
C GLY A 245 -17.48 3.41 14.60
N LEU A 246 -18.34 2.75 13.82
CA LEU A 246 -18.89 1.44 14.17
C LEU A 246 -17.81 0.35 14.20
N ALA A 247 -16.84 0.39 13.28
CA ALA A 247 -15.71 -0.53 13.26
C ALA A 247 -14.81 -0.35 14.50
N HIS A 248 -14.52 0.89 14.89
CA HIS A 248 -13.82 1.19 16.15
C HIS A 248 -14.57 0.66 17.38
N LEU A 249 -15.88 0.89 17.45
CA LEU A 249 -16.70 0.35 18.54
C LEU A 249 -16.65 -1.18 18.58
N GLY A 250 -16.70 -1.83 17.42
CA GLY A 250 -16.55 -3.29 17.31
C GLY A 250 -15.17 -3.76 17.77
N SER A 251 -14.10 -3.08 17.32
CA SER A 251 -12.72 -3.32 17.72
C SER A 251 -12.55 -3.26 19.24
N ASP A 252 -13.08 -2.22 19.89
CA ASP A 252 -12.95 -1.99 21.34
C ASP A 252 -13.64 -3.08 22.18
N LEU A 253 -14.58 -3.81 21.60
CA LEU A 253 -15.27 -4.94 22.25
C LEU A 253 -14.61 -6.27 21.91
N ILE A 254 -14.30 -6.50 20.62
CA ILE A 254 -13.85 -7.79 20.09
C ILE A 254 -12.39 -8.05 20.46
N ALA A 255 -11.49 -7.08 20.24
CA ALA A 255 -10.06 -7.30 20.42
C ALA A 255 -9.68 -7.62 21.87
N PRO A 256 -10.18 -6.89 22.90
CA PRO A 256 -9.95 -7.25 24.30
C PRO A 256 -10.57 -8.58 24.69
N PHE A 257 -11.79 -8.88 24.23
CA PHE A 257 -12.46 -10.15 24.50
C PHE A 257 -11.64 -11.35 23.99
N ILE A 258 -11.13 -11.28 22.77
CA ILE A 258 -10.24 -12.30 22.20
C ILE A 258 -8.93 -12.36 22.98
N GLY A 259 -8.35 -11.21 23.35
CA GLY A 259 -7.12 -11.15 24.13
C GLY A 259 -7.22 -11.87 25.48
N GLU A 260 -8.36 -11.74 26.16
CA GLU A 260 -8.60 -12.35 27.46
C GLU A 260 -8.96 -13.85 27.35
N HIS A 261 -9.85 -14.22 26.43
CA HIS A 261 -10.42 -15.58 26.37
C HIS A 261 -9.68 -16.52 25.42
N TYR A 262 -9.00 -15.98 24.41
CA TYR A 262 -8.33 -16.74 23.35
C TYR A 262 -6.93 -16.16 23.03
N PRO A 263 -6.01 -16.05 24.01
CA PRO A 263 -4.70 -15.43 23.82
C PRO A 263 -3.87 -16.10 22.73
N GLY A 264 -4.10 -17.39 22.45
CA GLY A 264 -3.45 -18.12 21.35
C GLY A 264 -3.76 -17.59 19.95
N LEU A 265 -4.77 -16.72 19.79
CA LEU A 265 -5.12 -16.05 18.54
C LEU A 265 -4.33 -14.76 18.29
N ALA A 266 -3.53 -14.29 19.25
CA ALA A 266 -2.66 -13.13 19.08
C ALA A 266 -1.67 -13.29 17.92
N LYS A 267 -1.20 -14.52 17.67
CA LYS A 267 -0.33 -14.85 16.53
C LYS A 267 -0.94 -14.60 15.14
N PHE A 268 -2.27 -14.44 15.08
CA PHE A 268 -3.01 -14.08 13.86
C PHE A 268 -3.45 -12.61 13.88
N SER A 269 -2.92 -11.80 14.81
CA SER A 269 -3.27 -10.39 15.01
C SER A 269 -4.74 -10.14 15.36
N LEU A 270 -5.51 -11.17 15.75
CA LEU A 270 -6.94 -11.03 16.09
C LEU A 270 -7.19 -10.27 17.40
N THR A 271 -6.16 -10.12 18.23
CA THR A 271 -6.17 -9.28 19.45
C THR A 271 -5.82 -7.82 19.15
N SER A 272 -5.44 -7.48 17.92
CA SER A 272 -5.14 -6.11 17.51
C SER A 272 -6.43 -5.39 17.14
N GLY A 273 -6.70 -4.25 17.78
CA GLY A 273 -7.84 -3.42 17.40
C GLY A 273 -7.80 -3.01 15.93
N PHE A 274 -6.62 -2.69 15.40
CA PHE A 274 -6.42 -2.28 14.00
C PHE A 274 -6.89 -3.31 12.98
N PHE A 275 -6.87 -4.61 13.32
CA PHE A 275 -7.38 -5.65 12.42
C PHE A 275 -8.89 -5.53 12.17
N TRP A 276 -9.62 -5.00 13.15
CA TRP A 276 -11.07 -4.86 13.13
C TRP A 276 -11.55 -3.48 12.66
N LEU A 277 -10.61 -2.59 12.30
CA LEU A 277 -10.89 -1.24 11.80
C LEU A 277 -11.06 -1.19 10.28
#